data_AF-A0AAE3QKD4-F1
#
_entry.id   AF-A0AAE3QKD4-F1
#
_cell.length_a   1.000
_cell.length_b   1.000
_cell.length_c   1.000
_cell.angle_alpha   90.00
_cell.angle_beta   90.00
_cell.angle_gamma   90.00
#
_symmetry.space_group_name_H-M   'P 1'
#
loop_
_entity.id
_entity.type
_entity.pdbx_description
1 polymer ?
#
loop_
_entity_poly.entity_id
_entity_poly.type
_entity_poly.pdbx_seq_one_letter_code
_entity_poly.pdbx_strand_id
1 'polypeptide(L)'
;MQIRGEEHLRLVLTTLAETKGAQAPLESHVIWAASDLVTSCSEFIEQDASAWLEMWDRLPLGWIMYAISKLKGEMDQRRALAGAIYVDLFKAPRGESLTGLKATPAASRHVKVTNEKIVEYTDANC
;
A
#
# COMPACT_ATOMS: atom_id res chain seq x y z
N MET A 1 3.71 0.49 21.70
CA MET A 1 2.51 0.04 20.95
C MET A 1 1.37 0.94 21.37
N GLN A 2 0.89 1.81 20.48
CA GLN A 2 -0.18 2.76 20.80
C GLN A 2 -1.52 2.04 20.63
N ILE A 3 -2.35 2.03 21.68
CA ILE A 3 -3.70 1.43 21.61
C ILE A 3 -4.57 2.43 20.85
N ARG A 4 -5.14 2.00 19.74
CA ARG A 4 -6.01 2.81 18.88
C ARG A 4 -7.46 2.42 19.14
N GLY A 5 -8.36 3.40 19.10
CA GLY A 5 -9.79 3.20 19.44
C GLY A 5 -10.52 2.29 18.45
N GLU A 6 -11.76 1.92 18.80
CA GLU A 6 -12.63 1.02 18.02
C GLU A 6 -12.85 1.51 16.58
N GLU A 7 -13.00 2.83 16.39
CA GLU A 7 -13.18 3.42 15.06
C GLU A 7 -11.99 3.16 14.13
N HIS A 8 -10.76 3.26 14.66
CA HIS A 8 -9.55 2.95 13.91
C HIS A 8 -9.52 1.48 13.52
N LEU A 9 -9.82 0.59 14.46
CA LEU A 9 -9.85 -0.84 14.19
C LEU A 9 -10.92 -1.17 13.13
N ARG A 10 -12.10 -0.57 13.22
CA ARG A 10 -13.18 -0.75 12.24
C ARG A 10 -12.71 -0.33 10.85
N LEU A 11 -12.08 0.82 10.71
CA LEU A 11 -11.56 1.29 9.42
C LEU A 11 -10.46 0.37 8.85
N VAL A 12 -9.55 -0.13 9.71
CA VAL A 12 -8.54 -1.12 9.29
C VAL A 12 -9.19 -2.39 8.77
N LEU A 13 -10.17 -2.94 9.49
CA LEU A 13 -10.85 -4.16 9.08
C LEU A 13 -11.68 -3.95 7.81
N THR A 14 -12.37 -2.82 7.68
CA THR A 14 -13.08 -2.45 6.45
C THR A 14 -12.13 -2.35 5.26
N THR A 15 -10.97 -1.69 5.43
CA THR A 15 -9.95 -1.57 4.38
C THR A 15 -9.49 -2.95 3.89
N LEU A 16 -9.23 -3.87 4.82
CA LEU A 16 -8.78 -5.23 4.48
C LEU A 16 -9.90 -6.08 3.86
N ALA A 17 -11.15 -5.90 4.29
CA ALA A 17 -12.29 -6.62 3.74
C ALA A 17 -12.61 -6.23 2.29
N GLU A 18 -12.43 -4.96 1.93
CA GLU A 18 -12.65 -4.44 0.56
C GLU A 18 -11.48 -4.75 -0.39
N THR A 19 -10.36 -5.29 0.12
CA THR A 19 -9.22 -5.66 -0.72
C THR A 19 -9.48 -6.97 -1.46
N LYS A 20 -9.80 -6.90 -2.76
CA LYS A 20 -9.89 -8.11 -3.61
C LYS A 20 -8.56 -8.86 -3.67
N GLY A 21 -8.63 -10.18 -3.74
CA GLY A 21 -7.43 -11.03 -3.79
C GLY A 21 -6.75 -11.26 -2.43
N ALA A 22 -7.33 -10.77 -1.32
CA ALA A 22 -6.94 -11.12 0.05
C ALA A 22 -7.28 -12.58 0.43
N GLN A 23 -7.26 -13.51 -0.52
CA GLN A 23 -7.25 -14.96 -0.21
C GLN A 23 -5.95 -15.39 0.50
N ALA A 24 -4.96 -14.49 0.56
CA ALA A 24 -3.83 -14.65 1.45
C ALA A 24 -4.33 -14.63 2.91
N PRO A 25 -3.81 -15.50 3.79
CA PRO A 25 -4.18 -15.46 5.20
C PRO A 25 -4.01 -14.05 5.76
N LEU A 26 -4.99 -13.57 6.53
CA LEU A 26 -4.90 -12.33 7.31
C LEU A 26 -3.79 -12.47 8.35
N GLU A 27 -2.55 -12.26 7.91
CA GLU A 27 -1.38 -12.31 8.75
C GLU A 27 -1.30 -11.05 9.61
N SER A 28 -0.80 -11.21 10.83
CA SER A 28 -0.64 -10.12 11.80
C SER A 28 0.11 -8.93 11.20
N HIS A 29 1.15 -9.17 10.40
CA HIS A 29 1.94 -8.11 9.76
C HIS A 29 1.13 -7.23 8.80
N VAL A 30 0.18 -7.80 8.05
CA VAL A 30 -0.67 -7.04 7.12
C VAL A 30 -1.66 -6.18 7.87
N ILE A 31 -2.26 -6.70 8.94
CA ILE A 31 -3.17 -5.91 9.80
C ILE A 31 -2.43 -4.72 10.41
N TRP A 32 -1.21 -4.95 10.89
CA TRP A 32 -0.38 -3.88 11.44
C TRP A 32 0.08 -2.87 10.38
N ALA A 33 0.43 -3.32 9.18
CA ALA A 33 0.79 -2.44 8.07
C ALA A 33 -0.41 -1.57 7.64
N ALA A 34 -1.60 -2.16 7.48
CA ALA A 34 -2.83 -1.41 7.20
C ALA A 34 -3.13 -0.39 8.31
N SER A 35 -2.95 -0.77 9.57
CA SER A 35 -3.09 0.13 10.72
C SER A 35 -2.14 1.32 10.67
N ASP A 36 -0.87 1.10 10.29
CA ASP A 36 0.10 2.19 10.13
C ASP A 36 -0.30 3.16 9.02
N LEU A 37 -0.73 2.61 7.88
CA LEU A 37 -1.13 3.40 6.72
C LEU A 37 -2.42 4.18 6.96
N VAL A 38 -3.43 3.61 7.62
CA VAL A 38 -4.65 4.32 8.01
C VAL A 38 -4.33 5.57 8.83
N THR A 39 -3.37 5.49 9.75
CA THR A 39 -2.95 6.69 10.50
C THR A 39 -2.06 7.63 9.71
N SER A 40 -1.18 7.10 8.87
CA SER A 40 -0.28 7.95 8.08
C SER A 40 -1.04 8.73 7.00
N CYS A 41 -2.19 8.20 6.57
CA CYS A 41 -3.05 8.77 5.55
C CYS A 41 -4.40 9.27 6.11
N SER A 42 -4.50 9.55 7.41
CA SER A 42 -5.79 9.90 8.03
C SER A 42 -6.43 11.13 7.40
N GLU A 43 -5.64 12.18 7.13
CA GLU A 43 -6.13 13.40 6.47
C GLU A 43 -6.69 13.11 5.06
N PHE A 44 -6.05 12.21 4.30
CA PHE A 44 -6.53 11.79 2.99
C PHE A 44 -7.82 10.98 3.10
N ILE A 45 -7.90 10.06 4.06
CA ILE A 45 -9.10 9.23 4.27
C ILE A 45 -10.29 10.08 4.72
N GLU A 46 -10.07 11.10 5.54
CA GLU A 46 -11.12 12.05 5.94
C GLU A 46 -11.64 12.87 4.76
N GLN A 47 -10.79 13.18 3.78
CA GLN A 47 -11.17 13.89 2.56
C GLN A 47 -11.89 12.99 1.56
N ASP A 48 -11.40 11.77 1.34
CA ASP A 48 -11.94 10.83 0.35
C ASP A 48 -11.76 9.36 0.76
N ALA A 49 -12.61 8.90 1.66
CA ALA A 49 -12.63 7.50 2.11
C ALA A 49 -12.95 6.51 0.99
N SER A 50 -13.73 6.91 -0.01
CA SER A 50 -14.07 6.06 -1.15
C SER A 50 -12.84 5.82 -2.03
N ALA A 51 -12.08 6.87 -2.34
CA ALA A 51 -10.82 6.72 -3.09
C ALA A 51 -9.83 5.84 -2.35
N TRP A 52 -9.73 5.96 -1.02
CA TRP A 52 -8.92 5.05 -0.21
C TRP A 52 -9.30 3.58 -0.43
N LEU A 53 -10.59 3.23 -0.28
CA LEU A 53 -11.04 1.85 -0.45
C LEU A 53 -10.84 1.35 -1.89
N GLU A 54 -11.08 2.19 -2.90
CA GLU A 54 -10.82 1.83 -4.30
C GLU A 54 -9.34 1.59 -4.60
N MET A 55 -8.43 2.28 -3.92
CA MET A 55 -6.99 2.06 -4.08
C MET A 55 -6.59 0.70 -3.48
N TRP A 56 -7.15 0.35 -2.32
CA TRP A 56 -6.93 -0.97 -1.72
C TRP A 56 -7.56 -2.11 -2.51
N ASP A 57 -8.75 -1.92 -3.10
CA ASP A 57 -9.42 -2.91 -3.95
C ASP A 57 -8.57 -3.32 -5.17
N ARG A 58 -7.72 -2.43 -5.68
CA ARG A 58 -6.85 -2.66 -6.84
C ARG A 58 -5.46 -3.19 -6.47
N LEU A 59 -5.14 -3.22 -5.18
CA LEU A 59 -3.81 -3.57 -4.70
C LEU A 59 -3.51 -5.04 -5.02
N PRO A 60 -2.36 -5.38 -5.63
CA PRO A 60 -1.93 -6.76 -5.80
C PRO A 60 -1.39 -7.34 -4.48
N LEU A 61 -2.20 -7.31 -3.42
CA LEU A 61 -1.78 -7.54 -2.04
C LEU A 61 -1.12 -8.92 -1.85
N GLY A 62 -1.69 -9.98 -2.44
CA GLY A 62 -1.11 -11.33 -2.37
C GLY A 62 0.30 -11.41 -2.95
N TRP A 63 0.56 -10.71 -4.06
CA TRP A 63 1.91 -10.65 -4.66
C TRP A 63 2.88 -9.85 -3.79
N ILE A 64 2.44 -8.72 -3.24
CA ILE A 64 3.25 -7.91 -2.32
C ILE A 64 3.63 -8.75 -1.08
N MET A 65 2.66 -9.45 -0.49
CA MET A 65 2.91 -10.36 0.64
C MET A 65 3.91 -11.46 0.27
N TYR A 66 3.73 -12.09 -0.88
CA TYR A 66 4.65 -13.12 -1.38
C TYR A 66 6.08 -12.57 -1.54
N ALA A 67 6.24 -11.41 -2.16
CA ALA A 67 7.54 -10.79 -2.36
C ALA A 67 8.23 -10.43 -1.03
N ILE A 68 7.50 -9.81 -0.10
CA ILE A 68 8.05 -9.41 1.21
C ILE A 68 8.39 -10.62 2.08
N SER A 69 7.65 -11.73 1.96
CA SER A 69 7.93 -12.98 2.70
C SER A 69 9.36 -13.50 2.46
N LYS A 70 9.97 -13.19 1.31
CA LYS A 70 11.35 -13.57 0.98
C LYS A 70 12.40 -12.81 1.78
N LEU A 71 12.01 -11.72 2.44
CA LEU A 71 12.88 -10.89 3.29
C LEU A 71 12.77 -11.27 4.77
N LYS A 72 12.02 -12.33 5.10
CA LYS A 72 11.83 -12.81 6.46
C LYS A 72 13.18 -13.25 7.05
N GLY A 73 13.48 -12.75 8.25
CA GLY A 73 14.75 -13.01 8.94
C GLY A 73 15.79 -11.91 8.74
N GLU A 74 15.71 -11.17 7.63
CA GLU A 74 16.62 -10.07 7.31
C GLU A 74 16.03 -8.71 7.69
N MET A 75 14.71 -8.56 7.64
CA MET A 75 14.05 -7.29 7.96
C MET A 75 12.67 -7.44 8.62
N ASP A 76 12.21 -6.33 9.20
CA ASP A 76 10.87 -6.19 9.75
C ASP A 76 9.80 -6.26 8.64
N GLN A 77 9.03 -7.34 8.65
CA GLN A 77 8.01 -7.63 7.64
C GLN A 77 6.87 -6.61 7.62
N ARG A 78 6.45 -6.10 8.78
CA ARG A 78 5.39 -5.09 8.88
C ARG A 78 5.83 -3.80 8.19
N ARG A 79 7.03 -3.32 8.49
CA ARG A 79 7.56 -2.08 7.90
C ARG A 79 7.79 -2.23 6.40
N ALA A 80 8.30 -3.38 5.96
CA ALA A 80 8.50 -3.67 4.55
C ALA A 80 7.17 -3.73 3.78
N LEU A 81 6.14 -4.39 4.34
CA LEU A 81 4.79 -4.41 3.80
C LEU A 81 4.19 -3.00 3.72
N ALA A 82 4.24 -2.24 4.81
CA ALA A 82 3.68 -0.88 4.84
C ALA A 82 4.30 0.00 3.76
N GLY A 83 5.63 -0.04 3.60
CA GLY A 83 6.32 0.72 2.57
C GLY A 83 5.97 0.28 1.15
N ALA A 84 5.92 -1.03 0.88
CA ALA A 84 5.58 -1.55 -0.44
C ALA A 84 4.13 -1.21 -0.83
N ILE A 85 3.18 -1.38 0.09
CA ILE A 85 1.77 -1.05 -0.12
C ILE A 85 1.62 0.45 -0.37
N TYR A 86 2.26 1.31 0.45
CA TYR A 86 2.21 2.76 0.26
C TYR A 86 2.68 3.17 -1.14
N VAL A 87 3.82 2.62 -1.58
CA VAL A 87 4.35 2.93 -2.90
C VAL A 87 3.40 2.48 -4.01
N ASP A 88 2.78 1.30 -3.90
CA ASP A 88 1.84 0.80 -4.92
C ASP A 88 0.58 1.68 -5.01
N LEU A 89 -0.03 1.98 -3.85
CA LEU A 89 -1.19 2.85 -3.73
C LEU A 89 -1.00 4.19 -4.47
N PHE A 90 0.17 4.79 -4.34
CA PHE A 90 0.47 6.12 -4.92
C PHE A 90 1.29 6.08 -6.22
N LYS A 91 1.62 4.90 -6.75
CA LYS A 91 2.21 4.73 -8.10
C LYS A 91 1.14 4.57 -9.19
N ALA A 92 -0.06 4.11 -8.85
CA ALA A 92 -1.13 3.92 -9.82
C ALA A 92 -1.49 5.24 -10.54
N PRO A 93 -1.86 5.21 -11.83
CA PRO A 93 -2.02 6.40 -12.67
C PRO A 93 -3.34 7.14 -12.35
N ARG A 94 -3.47 7.69 -11.14
CA ARG A 94 -4.35 8.84 -10.91
C ARG A 94 -3.46 10.07 -11.03
N GLY A 95 -3.73 10.93 -12.01
CA GLY A 95 -2.93 12.10 -12.37
C GLY A 95 -2.80 13.21 -11.32
N GLU A 96 -3.06 12.92 -10.05
CA GLU A 96 -2.74 13.80 -8.92
C GLU A 96 -1.97 13.00 -7.89
N SER A 97 -0.71 13.39 -7.69
CA SER A 97 0.11 12.96 -6.57
C SER A 97 -0.60 13.39 -5.28
N LEU A 98 -1.47 12.54 -4.74
CA LEU A 98 -2.16 12.75 -3.47
C LEU A 98 -1.21 12.71 -2.28
N THR A 99 0.02 12.26 -2.51
CA THR A 99 1.12 12.66 -1.67
C THR A 99 1.55 14.06 -2.12
N GLY A 100 1.30 15.07 -1.29
CA GLY A 100 2.06 16.32 -1.34
C GLY A 100 3.58 16.13 -1.17
N LEU A 101 4.09 14.88 -1.16
CA LEU A 101 5.48 14.53 -1.39
C LEU A 101 5.89 14.93 -2.81
N LYS A 102 6.07 16.24 -3.00
CA LYS A 102 7.17 16.68 -3.85
C LYS A 102 8.42 16.11 -3.20
N ALA A 103 9.05 15.16 -3.87
CA ALA A 103 10.40 14.75 -3.51
C ALA A 103 11.22 16.04 -3.34
N THR A 104 11.83 16.19 -2.16
CA THR A 104 12.68 17.35 -1.91
C THR A 104 13.75 17.40 -3.00
N PRO A 105 14.31 18.57 -3.34
CA PRO A 105 15.37 18.64 -4.36
C PRO A 105 16.50 17.61 -4.09
N ALA A 106 16.74 17.25 -2.83
CA ALA A 106 17.68 16.21 -2.44
C ALA A 106 17.24 14.78 -2.79
N ALA A 107 15.96 14.43 -2.59
CA ALA A 107 15.40 13.13 -2.96
C ALA A 107 15.23 12.99 -4.48
N SER A 108 14.83 14.06 -5.17
CA SER A 108 14.65 14.10 -6.63
C SER A 108 15.95 13.94 -7.40
N ARG A 109 17.11 14.26 -6.81
CA ARG A 109 18.43 14.05 -7.44
C ARG A 109 18.70 12.59 -7.82
N HIS A 110 18.09 11.63 -7.13
CA HIS A 110 18.26 10.20 -7.38
C HIS A 110 17.12 9.59 -8.21
N VAL A 111 16.01 10.31 -8.38
CA VAL A 111 14.85 9.86 -9.16
C VAL A 111 14.92 10.49 -10.55
N LYS A 112 15.61 9.82 -11.48
CA LYS A 112 15.36 10.06 -12.91
C LYS A 112 13.99 9.46 -13.21
N VAL A 113 12.96 10.29 -13.36
CA VAL A 113 11.67 9.85 -13.87
C VAL A 113 11.89 9.47 -15.34
N THR A 114 12.30 8.23 -15.59
CA THR A 114 12.19 7.61 -16.89
C THR A 114 10.70 7.39 -17.14
N ASN A 115 10.19 7.86 -18.27
CA ASN A 115 8.86 7.51 -18.76
C ASN A 115 8.78 5.97 -18.88
N GLU A 116 8.29 5.31 -17.84
CA GLU A 116 8.13 3.86 -17.82
C GLU A 116 6.96 3.51 -18.75
N LYS A 117 7.31 2.84 -19.85
CA LYS A 117 6.37 2.17 -20.74
C LYS A 117 5.55 1.18 -19.93
N ILE A 118 4.25 1.17 -20.17
CA ILE A 118 3.32 0.12 -19.72
C ILE A 118 3.89 -1.22 -20.19
N VAL A 119 4.25 -2.08 -19.24
CA VAL A 119 4.56 -3.48 -19.53
C VAL A 119 3.22 -4.18 -19.70
N GLU A 120 2.84 -4.45 -20.95
CA GLU A 120 1.75 -5.38 -21.26
C GLU A 120 2.19 -6.77 -20.80
N TYR A 121 1.52 -7.32 -19.78
CA TYR A 121 1.63 -8.74 -19.47
C TYR A 121 0.90 -9.51 -20.57
N THR A 122 1.66 -10.01 -21.54
CA THR A 122 1.15 -10.99 -22.49
C THR A 122 1.03 -12.32 -21.75
N ASP A 123 -0.19 -12.86 -21.69
CA ASP A 123 -0.42 -14.24 -21.23
C ASP A 123 0.42 -15.19 -22.09
N ALA A 124 1.50 -15.69 -21.50
CA ALA A 124 2.28 -16.78 -22.07
C ALA A 124 1.76 -18.09 -21.47
N ASN A 125 1.03 -18.82 -22.31
CA ASN A 125 0.71 -20.25 -22.20
C ASN A 125 1.63 -21.04 -21.25
N CYS A 126 1.02 -21.69 -20.26
CA CYS A 126 1.28 -23.10 -19.96
C CYS A 126 0.09 -23.73 -19.23
#